data_AF-A0A836T9F6-F1
#
_entry.id   AF-A0A836T9F6-F1
#
_cell.length_a   1.000
_cell.length_b   1.000
_cell.length_c   1.000
_cell.angle_alpha   90.00
_cell.angle_beta   90.00
_cell.angle_gamma   90.00
#
_symmetry.space_group_name_H-M   'P 1'
#
loop_
_entity.id
_entity.type
_entity.pdbx_description
1 polymer ?
#
loop_
_entity_poly.entity_id
_entity_poly.type
_entity_poly.pdbx_seq_one_letter_code
_entity_poly.pdbx_strand_id
1 'polypeptide(L)'
;INNPQRRLPKEQRILFEKNDWKIIDAAQPAHNAPPALCYSSIWLSMNVLVLDPKTVCVEKSEVYQAEQLDKLGMEVIPVEMRDAYAFGGGLHCCTADVYREGVLEDYFPNQKIS
;
A
#
# COMPACT_ATOMS: atom_id res chain seq x y z
N ILE A 1 2.49 -3.42 -3.74
CA ILE A 1 2.48 -4.41 -2.63
C ILE A 1 1.15 -5.16 -2.67
N ASN A 2 1.13 -6.47 -2.43
CA ASN A 2 -0.04 -7.34 -2.47
C ASN A 2 -0.39 -7.87 -1.07
N ASN A 3 -1.68 -8.02 -0.77
CA ASN A 3 -2.09 -8.64 0.49
C ASN A 3 -1.92 -10.17 0.37
N PRO A 4 -1.07 -10.80 1.20
CA PRO A 4 -0.76 -12.23 1.07
C PRO A 4 -1.96 -13.14 1.38
N GLN A 5 -2.98 -12.64 2.10
CA GLN A 5 -4.24 -13.34 2.40
C GLN A 5 -5.33 -13.10 1.33
N ARG A 6 -5.16 -12.11 0.45
CA ARG A 6 -6.08 -11.79 -0.66
C ARG A 6 -5.30 -11.67 -1.95
N ARG A 7 -4.68 -12.78 -2.36
CA ARG A 7 -3.78 -12.82 -3.52
C ARG A 7 -4.53 -12.51 -4.81
N LEU A 8 -3.85 -11.78 -5.69
CA LEU A 8 -4.29 -11.57 -7.07
C LEU A 8 -4.59 -12.93 -7.75
N PRO A 9 -5.75 -13.07 -8.42
CA PRO A 9 -6.01 -14.20 -9.31
C PRO A 9 -4.91 -14.33 -10.36
N LYS A 10 -4.60 -15.57 -10.77
CA LYS A 10 -3.50 -15.86 -11.71
C LYS A 10 -3.61 -15.07 -13.01
N GLU A 11 -4.81 -14.96 -13.56
CA GLU A 11 -5.07 -14.24 -14.81
C GLU A 11 -4.76 -12.75 -14.69
N GLN A 12 -5.12 -12.12 -13.57
CA GLN A 12 -4.79 -10.72 -13.31
C GLN A 12 -3.30 -10.53 -13.06
N ARG A 13 -2.65 -11.48 -12.38
CA ARG A 13 -1.22 -11.44 -12.10
C ARG A 13 -0.37 -11.41 -13.38
N ILE A 14 -0.78 -12.14 -14.43
CA ILE A 14 -0.10 -12.16 -15.73
C ILE A 14 0.04 -10.76 -16.33
N LEU A 15 -0.97 -9.90 -16.17
CA LEU A 15 -0.94 -8.53 -16.70
C LEU A 15 0.19 -7.71 -16.07
N PHE A 16 0.39 -7.82 -14.76
CA PHE A 16 1.48 -7.14 -14.05
C PHE A 16 2.85 -7.69 -14.49
N GLU A 17 3.01 -9.01 -14.53
CA GLU A 17 4.28 -9.65 -14.87
C GLU A 17 4.70 -9.36 -16.32
N LYS A 18 3.76 -9.28 -17.26
CA LYS A 18 4.02 -8.89 -18.66
C LYS A 18 4.48 -7.44 -18.84
N ASN A 19 4.28 -6.61 -17.82
CA ASN A 19 4.66 -5.19 -17.81
C ASN A 19 5.74 -4.93 -16.76
N ASP A 20 6.55 -5.96 -16.45
CA ASP A 20 7.72 -5.89 -15.57
C ASP A 20 7.43 -5.43 -14.13
N TRP A 21 6.17 -5.47 -13.70
CA TRP A 21 5.80 -5.13 -12.34
C TRP A 21 6.26 -6.21 -11.38
N LYS A 22 7.07 -5.79 -10.39
CA LYS A 22 7.41 -6.63 -9.25
C LYS A 22 6.29 -6.62 -8.22
N ILE A 23 5.55 -7.73 -8.12
CA ILE A 23 4.56 -7.92 -7.05
C ILE A 23 5.27 -8.39 -5.78
N ILE A 24 5.20 -7.56 -4.74
CA ILE A 24 5.79 -7.81 -3.43
C ILE A 24 4.65 -8.05 -2.44
N ASP A 25 4.67 -9.17 -1.72
CA ASP A 25 3.72 -9.40 -0.64
C ASP A 25 4.00 -8.45 0.54
N ALA A 26 2.95 -7.90 1.12
CA ALA A 26 3.05 -7.02 2.28
C ALA A 26 3.70 -7.74 3.47
N ALA A 27 4.42 -6.98 4.29
CA ALA A 27 4.76 -7.41 5.63
C ALA A 27 3.49 -7.74 6.42
N GLN A 28 3.60 -8.63 7.40
CA GLN A 28 2.48 -8.84 8.32
C GLN A 28 2.16 -7.53 9.06
N PRO A 29 0.88 -7.24 9.35
CA PRO A 29 0.54 -6.12 10.23
C PRO A 29 1.26 -6.26 11.57
N ALA A 30 1.68 -5.16 12.17
CA ALA A 30 2.31 -5.18 13.50
C ALA A 30 1.32 -5.55 14.60
N HIS A 31 0.01 -5.54 14.29
CA HIS A 31 -1.08 -5.72 15.24
C HIS A 31 -1.97 -6.90 14.86
N ASN A 32 -2.38 -7.66 15.87
CA ASN A 32 -3.20 -8.86 15.69
C ASN A 32 -4.71 -8.57 15.73
N ALA A 33 -5.11 -7.34 16.07
CA ALA A 33 -6.49 -6.90 16.11
C ALA A 33 -6.61 -5.43 15.65
N PRO A 34 -7.70 -5.06 14.97
CA PRO A 34 -7.97 -3.66 14.66
C PRO A 34 -8.28 -2.88 15.95
N PRO A 35 -8.10 -1.55 15.97
CA PRO A 35 -8.54 -0.71 17.08
C PRO A 35 -10.04 -0.86 17.37
N ALA A 36 -10.46 -0.55 18.60
CA ALA A 36 -11.88 -0.56 18.95
C ALA A 36 -12.69 0.32 17.99
N LEU A 37 -13.91 -0.14 17.63
CA LEU A 37 -14.82 0.53 16.68
C LEU A 37 -14.31 0.63 15.24
N CYS A 38 -13.11 0.11 14.92
CA CYS A 38 -12.64 0.01 13.54
C CYS A 38 -13.35 -1.13 12.82
N TYR A 39 -14.09 -0.80 11.76
CA TYR A 39 -14.79 -1.77 10.89
C TYR A 39 -13.90 -2.33 9.77
N SER A 40 -12.65 -1.86 9.68
CA SER A 40 -11.65 -2.34 8.72
C SER A 40 -10.78 -3.45 9.33
N SER A 41 -9.97 -4.10 8.49
CA SER A 41 -9.08 -5.17 8.94
C SER A 41 -7.72 -4.65 9.42
N ILE A 42 -6.95 -5.52 10.10
CA ILE A 42 -5.52 -5.28 10.44
C ILE A 42 -4.65 -4.93 9.23
N TRP A 43 -5.09 -5.24 8.01
CA TRP A 43 -4.41 -4.87 6.77
C TRP A 43 -4.49 -3.37 6.42
N LEU A 44 -5.08 -2.54 7.28
CA LEU A 44 -4.86 -1.08 7.22
C LEU A 44 -3.37 -0.73 7.32
N SER A 45 -2.52 -1.63 7.81
CA SER A 45 -1.06 -1.53 7.69
C SER A 45 -0.57 -1.19 6.28
N MET A 46 -1.24 -1.72 5.25
CA MET A 46 -0.91 -1.48 3.84
C MET A 46 -1.49 -0.17 3.29
N ASN A 47 -2.38 0.50 4.04
CA ASN A 47 -3.08 1.71 3.59
C ASN A 47 -2.19 2.95 3.76
N VAL A 48 -1.07 2.94 3.04
CA VAL A 48 -0.03 3.97 3.05
C VAL A 48 -0.36 5.09 2.06
N LEU A 49 0.26 6.26 2.25
CA LEU A 49 0.19 7.37 1.28
C LEU A 49 1.57 7.58 0.67
N VAL A 50 1.70 7.29 -0.63
CA VAL A 50 2.94 7.56 -1.39
C VAL A 50 2.94 9.03 -1.80
N LEU A 51 3.91 9.81 -1.34
CA LEU A 51 4.02 11.23 -1.69
C LEU A 51 4.66 11.38 -3.08
N ASP A 52 5.69 10.60 -3.34
CA ASP A 52 6.44 10.56 -4.59
C ASP A 52 7.07 9.16 -4.78
N PRO A 53 7.76 8.85 -5.90
CA PRO A 53 8.33 7.53 -6.14
C PRO A 53 9.39 7.03 -5.13
N LYS A 54 9.84 7.90 -4.21
CA LYS A 54 10.82 7.61 -3.17
C LYS A 54 10.28 7.82 -1.75
N THR A 55 9.22 8.58 -1.54
CA THR A 55 8.75 8.96 -0.20
C THR A 55 7.36 8.39 0.09
N VAL A 56 7.18 7.79 1.27
CA VAL A 56 5.91 7.18 1.68
C VAL A 56 5.59 7.45 3.15
N CYS A 57 4.36 7.89 3.41
CA CYS A 57 3.81 7.97 4.76
C CYS A 57 3.25 6.60 5.19
N VAL A 58 3.65 6.14 6.36
CA VAL A 58 3.20 4.88 6.96
C VAL A 58 2.71 5.16 8.38
N GLU A 59 1.66 4.48 8.84
CA GLU A 59 1.23 4.63 10.23
C GLU A 59 2.36 4.17 11.17
N LYS A 60 2.67 5.01 12.16
CA LYS A 60 3.86 4.90 13.01
C LYS A 60 3.99 3.56 13.73
N SER A 61 2.87 2.94 14.14
CA SER A 61 2.87 1.66 14.84
C SER A 61 2.99 0.43 13.93
N GLU A 62 2.88 0.58 12.61
CA GLU A 62 3.00 -0.50 11.62
C GLU A 62 4.46 -0.74 11.21
N VAL A 63 5.29 -1.02 12.21
CA VAL A 63 6.77 -1.08 12.10
C VAL A 63 7.28 -2.05 11.05
N TYR A 64 6.61 -3.19 10.84
CA TYR A 64 7.03 -4.18 9.85
C TYR A 64 6.80 -3.69 8.42
N GLN A 65 5.72 -2.92 8.18
CA GLN A 65 5.45 -2.34 6.88
C GLN A 65 6.41 -1.18 6.58
N ALA A 66 6.72 -0.37 7.60
CA ALA A 66 7.75 0.67 7.52
C ALA A 66 9.12 0.07 7.16
N GLU A 67 9.57 -0.95 7.90
CA GLU A 67 10.86 -1.62 7.66
C GLU A 67 10.92 -2.27 6.26
N GLN A 68 9.82 -2.87 5.79
CA GLN A 68 9.76 -3.42 4.44
C GLN A 68 9.93 -2.34 3.37
N LEU A 69 9.26 -1.19 3.52
CA LEU A 69 9.32 -0.11 2.54
C LEU A 69 10.71 0.57 2.52
N ASP A 70 11.31 0.75 3.70
CA ASP A 70 12.69 1.23 3.84
C ASP A 70 13.69 0.31 3.12
N LYS A 71 13.59 -1.01 3.33
CA LYS A 71 14.41 -2.02 2.62
C LYS A 71 14.18 -2.06 1.12
N LEU A 72 13.03 -1.58 0.64
CA LEU A 72 12.74 -1.41 -0.79
C LEU A 72 13.27 -0.09 -1.35
N GLY A 73 13.90 0.74 -0.53
CA GLY A 73 14.55 2.00 -0.93
C GLY A 73 13.61 3.21 -0.89
N MET A 74 12.53 3.14 -0.10
CA MET A 74 11.66 4.28 0.17
C MET A 74 12.10 5.03 1.43
N GLU A 75 12.04 6.35 1.42
CA GLU A 75 12.04 7.19 2.61
C GLU A 75 10.68 7.08 3.30
N VAL A 76 10.68 6.52 4.51
CA VAL A 76 9.45 6.31 5.28
C VAL A 76 9.22 7.44 6.26
N ILE A 77 8.08 8.11 6.13
CA ILE A 77 7.60 9.13 7.06
C ILE A 77 6.57 8.48 8.01
N PRO A 78 6.91 8.26 9.29
CA PRO A 78 5.96 7.72 10.25
C PRO A 78 4.91 8.77 10.63
N VAL A 79 3.63 8.38 10.62
CA VAL A 79 2.50 9.26 10.99
C VAL A 79 1.69 8.64 12.11
N GLU A 80 1.45 9.38 13.20
CA GLU A 80 0.58 8.96 14.29
C GLU A 80 -0.89 9.04 13.87
N MET A 81 -1.44 7.92 13.42
CA MET A 81 -2.81 7.87 12.86
C MET A 81 -3.66 6.73 13.45
N ARG A 82 -3.09 5.88 14.32
CA ARG A 82 -3.77 4.68 14.82
C ARG A 82 -5.17 4.94 15.40
N ASP A 83 -5.34 6.02 16.15
CA ASP A 83 -6.64 6.36 16.76
C ASP A 83 -7.70 6.72 15.72
N ALA A 84 -7.30 7.26 14.57
CA ALA A 84 -8.20 7.60 13.47
C ALA A 84 -8.70 6.36 12.71
N TYR A 85 -8.05 5.20 12.85
CA TYR A 85 -8.50 3.97 12.20
C TYR A 85 -9.90 3.55 12.65
N ALA A 86 -10.34 3.97 13.84
CA ALA A 86 -11.72 3.76 14.31
C ALA A 86 -12.78 4.31 13.34
N PHE A 87 -12.44 5.33 12.54
CA PHE A 87 -13.31 5.90 11.51
C PHE A 87 -13.24 5.15 10.16
N GLY A 88 -12.57 4.00 10.12
CA GLY A 88 -12.60 3.05 9.01
C GLY A 88 -11.53 3.25 7.94
N GLY A 89 -10.57 4.17 8.12
CA GLY A 89 -9.57 4.49 7.11
C GLY A 89 -8.15 4.60 7.66
N GLY A 90 -7.16 4.25 6.82
CA GLY A 90 -5.76 4.64 7.02
C GLY A 90 -5.40 5.89 6.23
N LEU A 91 -4.11 6.12 5.98
CA LEU A 91 -3.61 7.35 5.36
C LEU A 91 -4.27 7.62 4.00
N HIS A 92 -4.27 6.63 3.10
CA HIS A 92 -4.87 6.81 1.77
C HIS A 92 -6.39 7.01 1.86
N CYS A 93 -7.09 6.27 2.73
CA CYS A 93 -8.55 6.43 2.86
C CYS A 93 -8.95 7.82 3.37
N CYS A 94 -8.07 8.50 4.10
CA CYS A 94 -8.31 9.82 4.67
C CYS A 94 -7.82 10.97 3.76
N THR A 95 -7.27 10.69 2.59
CA THR A 95 -6.75 11.71 1.66
C THR A 95 -7.36 11.58 0.27
N ALA A 96 -7.33 12.70 -0.45
CA ALA A 96 -7.67 12.76 -1.87
C ALA A 96 -6.60 13.59 -2.58
N ASP A 97 -5.80 12.95 -3.43
CA ASP A 97 -4.70 13.60 -4.13
C ASP A 97 -5.25 14.45 -5.28
N VAL A 98 -5.46 15.75 -5.03
CA VAL A 98 -6.04 16.67 -6.04
C VAL A 98 -5.06 17.08 -7.13
N TYR A 99 -3.76 16.96 -6.86
CA TYR A 99 -2.69 17.31 -7.79
C TYR A 99 -1.42 16.49 -7.50
N ARG A 100 -0.80 15.97 -8.55
CA ARG A 100 0.53 15.35 -8.55
C ARG A 100 1.27 15.85 -9.79
N GLU A 101 2.53 16.22 -9.64
CA GLU A 101 3.36 16.61 -10.78
C GLU A 101 3.67 15.37 -11.65
N GLY A 102 3.51 15.51 -12.97
CA GLY A 102 3.76 14.42 -13.91
C GLY A 102 3.08 14.61 -15.26
N VAL A 103 3.21 13.61 -16.12
CA VAL A 103 2.56 13.52 -17.42
C VAL A 103 1.71 12.24 -17.50
N LEU A 104 0.84 12.17 -18.50
CA LEU A 104 0.04 10.96 -18.74
C LEU A 104 0.93 9.88 -19.39
N GLU A 105 1.17 8.79 -18.67
CA GLU A 105 2.00 7.66 -19.10
C GLU A 105 1.24 6.34 -19.04
N ASP A 106 1.57 5.42 -19.95
CA ASP A 106 1.05 4.05 -19.97
C ASP A 106 2.05 3.08 -19.31
N TYR A 107 1.70 2.60 -18.12
CA TYR A 107 2.48 1.61 -17.37
C TYR A 107 2.07 0.15 -17.65
N PHE A 108 1.15 -0.06 -18.60
CA PHE A 108 0.70 -1.38 -19.04
C PHE A 108 0.60 -1.49 -20.58
N PRO A 109 1.69 -1.24 -21.33
CA PRO A 109 1.66 -1.34 -22.79
C PRO A 109 1.40 -2.76 -23.33
N ASN A 110 1.68 -3.81 -22.55
CA ASN A 110 1.55 -5.22 -22.95
C ASN A 110 0.25 -5.86 -22.41
N GLN A 111 -0.88 -5.60 -23.06
CA GLN A 111 -2.21 -6.06 -22.58
C GLN A 111 -2.75 -7.31 -23.31
N LYS A 112 -2.14 -7.71 -24.43
CA LYS A 112 -2.63 -8.84 -25.22
C LYS A 112 -2.43 -10.15 -24.47
N ILE A 113 -3.53 -10.88 -24.29
CA ILE A 113 -3.53 -12.26 -23.81
C ILE A 113 -3.39 -13.14 -25.05
N SER A 114 -2.18 -13.62 -25.32
CA SER A 114 -1.91 -14.70 -26.28
C SER A 114 -2.27 -16.05 -25.69
#